data_AF-A0A1Y1MXS0-F1
#
_entry.id   AF-A0A1Y1MXS0-F1
#
_cell.length_a   1.000
_cell.length_b   1.000
_cell.length_c   1.000
_cell.angle_alpha   90.00
_cell.angle_beta   90.00
_cell.angle_gamma   90.00
#
_symmetry.space_group_name_H-M   'P 1'
#
loop_
_entity.id
_entity.type
_entity.pdbx_description
1 polymer ?
#
loop_
_entity_poly.entity_id
_entity_poly.type
_entity_poly.pdbx_seq_one_letter_code
_entity_poly.pdbx_strand_id
1 'polypeptide(L)'
;MACRSVPKAEEAKSDITKRCEGLRGIGEIEVVQLDLASLKSIRKCAEKLLQEEDHIHLLINNAGVMACPESRTVDGFEMQFGTNHLGHFLFTLILLPKIINSPPARIVNVSSVAHSCKYTLRGKYLSSIDCFIIKTRLQSIST
;
A
#
# COMPACT_ATOMS: atom_id res chain seq x y z
N MET A 1 3.65 2.91 -6.51
CA MET A 1 3.50 1.54 -6.01
C MET A 1 4.54 1.30 -4.91
N ALA A 2 4.09 1.26 -3.65
CA ALA A 2 4.95 0.88 -2.54
C ALA A 2 4.79 -0.63 -2.26
N CYS A 3 5.84 -1.42 -2.45
CA CYS A 3 5.76 -2.88 -2.44
C CYS A 3 6.96 -3.54 -1.76
N ARG A 4 6.75 -4.71 -1.15
CA ARG A 4 7.84 -5.49 -0.51
C ARG A 4 8.81 -6.08 -1.54
N SER A 5 8.28 -6.63 -2.63
CA SER A 5 9.07 -7.22 -3.72
C SER A 5 9.17 -6.24 -4.88
N VAL A 6 10.30 -5.54 -4.98
CA VAL A 6 10.58 -4.60 -6.09
C VAL A 6 10.52 -5.29 -7.46
N PRO A 7 11.09 -6.49 -7.68
CA PRO A 7 11.02 -7.15 -8.99
C PRO A 7 9.58 -7.37 -9.48
N LYS A 8 8.69 -7.89 -8.61
CA LYS A 8 7.28 -8.09 -8.95
C LYS A 8 6.54 -6.78 -9.21
N ALA A 9 6.88 -5.72 -8.47
CA ALA A 9 6.27 -4.41 -8.65
C ALA A 9 6.71 -3.76 -9.97
N GLU A 10 7.96 -3.94 -10.38
CA GLU A 10 8.47 -3.46 -11.68
C GLU A 10 7.85 -4.23 -12.85
N GLU A 11 7.66 -5.54 -12.72
CA GLU A 11 6.91 -6.35 -13.69
C GLU A 11 5.47 -5.83 -13.85
N ALA A 12 4.76 -5.65 -12.73
CA ALA A 12 3.41 -5.11 -12.73
C ALA A 12 3.33 -3.68 -13.32
N LYS A 13 4.32 -2.82 -13.01
CA LYS A 13 4.44 -1.49 -13.61
C LYS A 13 4.62 -1.56 -15.12
N SER A 14 5.49 -2.44 -15.61
CA SER A 14 5.71 -2.66 -17.04
C SER A 14 4.40 -3.07 -17.72
N ASP A 15 3.67 -4.01 -17.14
CA ASP A 15 2.40 -4.49 -17.69
C ASP A 15 1.32 -3.41 -17.73
N ILE A 16 1.20 -2.58 -16.68
CA ILE A 16 0.27 -1.45 -16.67
C ILE A 16 0.67 -0.43 -17.74
N THR A 17 1.97 -0.08 -17.81
CA THR A 17 2.47 0.89 -18.79
C THR A 17 2.15 0.45 -20.22
N LYS A 18 2.40 -0.83 -20.55
CA LYS A 18 2.09 -1.40 -21.87
C LYS A 18 0.59 -1.32 -22.20
N ARG A 19 -0.27 -1.64 -21.24
CA ARG A 19 -1.75 -1.58 -21.42
C ARG A 19 -2.27 -0.15 -21.59
N CYS A 20 -1.50 0.83 -21.15
CA CYS A 20 -1.84 2.24 -21.25
C CYS A 20 -1.18 2.95 -22.45
N GLU A 21 -0.44 2.23 -23.31
CA GLU A 21 0.16 2.81 -24.50
C GLU A 21 -0.90 3.48 -25.39
N GLY A 22 -0.61 4.71 -25.85
CA GLY A 22 -1.52 5.51 -26.67
C GLY A 22 -2.62 6.26 -25.91
N LEU A 23 -2.79 6.05 -24.61
CA LEU A 23 -3.68 6.86 -23.78
C LEU A 23 -3.05 8.21 -23.45
N ARG A 24 -3.86 9.27 -23.41
CA ARG A 24 -3.44 10.62 -23.02
C ARG A 24 -3.85 10.92 -21.58
N GLY A 25 -3.10 11.79 -20.91
CA GLY A 25 -3.39 12.20 -19.53
C GLY A 25 -3.15 11.09 -18.49
N ILE A 26 -2.36 10.08 -18.83
CA ILE A 26 -1.94 9.04 -17.89
C ILE A 26 -0.78 9.56 -17.02
N GLY A 27 -0.85 9.30 -15.72
CA GLY A 27 0.22 9.63 -14.79
C GLY A 27 1.39 8.65 -14.86
N GLU A 28 2.41 8.90 -14.05
CA GLU A 28 3.61 8.06 -13.95
C GLU A 28 3.50 7.07 -12.79
N ILE A 29 4.07 5.87 -12.99
CA ILE A 29 4.16 4.84 -11.96
C ILE A 29 5.61 4.74 -11.49
N GLU A 30 5.79 4.91 -10.19
CA GLU A 30 7.07 4.69 -9.52
C GLU A 30 6.96 3.53 -8.53
N VAL A 31 8.02 2.73 -8.45
CA VAL A 31 8.12 1.65 -7.49
C VAL A 31 8.99 2.11 -6.33
N VAL A 32 8.49 1.91 -5.12
CA VAL A 32 9.22 2.20 -3.88
C VAL A 32 9.17 0.95 -3.00
N GLN A 33 10.30 0.60 -2.40
CA GLN A 33 10.34 -0.54 -1.50
C GLN A 33 9.64 -0.21 -0.17
N LEU A 34 8.68 -1.05 0.22
CA LEU A 34 7.97 -0.96 1.49
C LEU A 34 7.67 -2.36 2.02
N ASP A 35 8.24 -2.69 3.17
CA ASP A 35 7.86 -3.86 3.97
C ASP A 35 7.12 -3.41 5.24
N LEU A 36 5.82 -3.72 5.32
CA LEU A 36 4.99 -3.39 6.48
C LEU A 36 5.32 -4.24 7.71
N ALA A 37 6.06 -5.34 7.54
CA ALA A 37 6.58 -6.13 8.65
C ALA A 37 7.89 -5.56 9.22
N SER A 38 8.29 -4.35 8.83
CA SER A 38 9.46 -3.64 9.37
C SER A 38 9.18 -2.15 9.58
N LEU A 39 9.17 -1.72 10.85
CA LEU A 39 9.00 -0.30 11.20
C LEU A 39 10.11 0.58 10.59
N LYS A 40 11.33 0.04 10.46
CA LYS A 40 12.44 0.71 9.77
C LYS A 40 12.13 0.90 8.27
N SER A 41 11.61 -0.12 7.60
CA SER A 41 11.23 0.00 6.18
C SER A 41 10.09 1.01 5.99
N ILE A 42 9.11 1.02 6.90
CA ILE A 42 7.98 1.96 6.88
C ILE A 42 8.49 3.40 6.95
N ARG A 43 9.34 3.71 7.93
CA ARG A 43 9.92 5.05 8.10
C ARG A 43 10.73 5.48 6.89
N LYS A 44 11.62 4.62 6.39
CA LYS A 44 12.44 4.91 5.20
C LYS A 44 11.58 5.22 3.97
N CYS A 45 10.54 4.42 3.71
CA CYS A 45 9.63 4.66 2.59
C CYS A 45 8.85 5.97 2.78
N ALA A 46 8.34 6.22 3.98
CA ALA A 46 7.57 7.44 4.25
C ALA A 46 8.42 8.69 4.15
N GLU A 47 9.65 8.70 4.69
CA GLU A 47 10.61 9.79 4.56
C GLU A 47 10.90 10.11 3.11
N LYS A 48 11.14 9.07 2.28
CA LYS A 48 11.34 9.24 0.84
C LYS A 48 10.13 9.91 0.19
N LEU A 49 8.91 9.45 0.46
CA LEU A 49 7.69 10.05 -0.11
C LEU A 49 7.46 11.49 0.36
N LEU A 50 7.77 11.79 1.62
CA LEU A 50 7.64 13.16 2.14
C LEU A 50 8.61 14.15 1.48
N GLN A 51 9.78 13.65 1.05
CA GLN A 51 10.82 14.42 0.36
C GLN A 51 10.54 14.56 -1.14
N GLU A 52 10.10 13.50 -1.81
CA GLU A 52 9.96 13.46 -3.27
C GLU A 52 8.59 13.94 -3.76
N GLU A 53 7.53 13.79 -2.94
CA GLU A 53 6.17 14.16 -3.33
C GLU A 53 5.72 15.47 -2.68
N ASP A 54 5.27 16.40 -3.51
CA ASP A 54 4.64 17.65 -3.05
C ASP A 54 3.27 17.40 -2.44
N HIS A 55 2.52 16.42 -2.98
CA HIS A 55 1.15 16.12 -2.60
C HIS A 55 0.86 14.62 -2.54
N ILE A 56 0.02 14.23 -1.57
CA ILE A 56 -0.51 12.86 -1.45
C ILE A 56 -2.04 12.93 -1.40
N HIS A 57 -2.67 12.79 -2.56
CA HIS A 57 -4.14 12.84 -2.69
C HIS A 57 -4.83 11.53 -2.31
N LEU A 58 -4.14 10.39 -2.45
CA LEU A 58 -4.74 9.09 -2.20
C LEU A 58 -3.73 8.16 -1.53
N LEU A 59 -4.12 7.63 -0.37
CA LEU A 59 -3.42 6.54 0.30
C LEU A 59 -4.34 5.32 0.34
N ILE A 60 -3.89 4.21 -0.24
CA ILE A 60 -4.63 2.94 -0.22
C ILE A 60 -3.84 1.93 0.62
N ASN A 61 -4.32 1.69 1.85
CA ASN A 61 -3.80 0.67 2.74
C ASN A 61 -4.37 -0.69 2.35
N ASN A 62 -3.78 -1.29 1.32
CA ASN A 62 -4.22 -2.55 0.72
C ASN A 62 -3.34 -3.76 1.10
N ALA A 63 -2.08 -3.54 1.48
CA ALA A 63 -1.14 -4.63 1.66
C ALA A 63 -1.50 -5.49 2.87
N GLY A 64 -1.54 -6.81 2.70
CA GLY A 64 -1.80 -7.69 3.82
C GLY A 64 -1.34 -9.12 3.58
N VAL A 65 -1.18 -9.84 4.67
CA VAL A 65 -0.92 -11.28 4.71
C VAL A 65 -2.07 -11.98 5.42
N MET A 66 -2.37 -13.20 4.98
CA MET A 66 -3.44 -14.02 5.55
C MET A 66 -3.01 -15.49 5.51
N ALA A 67 -3.49 -16.28 6.47
CA ALA A 67 -3.23 -17.72 6.53
C ALA A 67 -1.72 -18.06 6.51
N CYS A 68 -0.87 -17.17 7.05
CA CYS A 68 0.55 -17.41 7.19
C CYS A 68 0.82 -18.31 8.42
N PRO A 69 1.89 -19.11 8.41
CA PRO A 69 2.39 -19.79 9.62
C PRO A 69 2.64 -18.78 10.74
N GLU A 70 2.53 -19.25 11.99
CA GLU A 70 2.86 -18.41 13.14
C GLU A 70 4.29 -17.90 13.02
N SER A 71 4.41 -16.59 13.02
CA SER A 71 5.67 -15.89 12.83
C SER A 71 5.56 -14.48 13.40
N ARG A 72 6.70 -13.82 13.52
CA ARG A 72 6.79 -12.44 14.00
C ARG A 72 7.42 -11.54 12.96
N THR A 73 7.01 -10.27 12.99
CA THR A 73 7.70 -9.20 12.26
C THR A 73 9.12 -9.02 12.79
N VAL A 74 9.96 -8.28 12.07
CA VAL A 74 11.35 -8.04 12.53
C VAL A 74 11.39 -7.21 13.82
N ASP A 75 10.30 -6.51 14.14
CA ASP A 75 10.12 -5.72 15.35
C ASP A 75 9.40 -6.50 16.48
N GLY A 76 9.13 -7.79 16.29
CA GLY A 76 8.63 -8.70 17.33
C GLY A 76 7.11 -8.80 17.48
N PHE A 77 6.32 -8.17 16.60
CA PHE A 77 4.85 -8.29 16.60
C PHE A 77 4.40 -9.57 15.90
N GLU A 78 3.21 -10.09 16.22
CA GLU A 78 2.59 -11.17 15.42
C GLU A 78 2.46 -10.70 13.96
N MET A 79 2.75 -11.59 13.00
CA MET A 79 2.90 -11.25 11.58
C MET A 79 1.68 -10.56 10.97
N GLN A 80 0.47 -11.08 11.18
CA GLN A 80 -0.76 -10.50 10.60
C GLN A 80 -1.10 -9.17 11.26
N PHE A 81 -1.02 -9.08 12.59
CA PHE A 81 -1.28 -7.84 13.32
C PHE A 81 -0.25 -6.75 12.99
N GLY A 82 1.03 -7.12 12.95
CA GLY A 82 2.12 -6.24 12.59
C GLY A 82 1.99 -5.70 11.17
N THR A 83 1.73 -6.56 10.19
CA THR A 83 1.65 -6.17 8.78
C THR A 83 0.34 -5.46 8.45
N ASN A 84 -0.81 -6.08 8.76
CA ASN A 84 -2.11 -5.64 8.26
C ASN A 84 -2.67 -4.44 9.04
N HIS A 85 -2.20 -4.24 10.28
CA HIS A 85 -2.69 -3.18 11.17
C HIS A 85 -1.60 -2.20 11.58
N LEU A 86 -0.61 -2.62 12.37
CA LEU A 86 0.40 -1.70 12.93
C LEU A 86 1.22 -0.99 11.85
N GLY A 87 1.62 -1.73 10.81
CA GLY A 87 2.40 -1.20 9.71
C GLY A 87 1.64 -0.12 8.94
N HIS A 88 0.39 -0.41 8.54
CA HIS A 88 -0.49 0.58 7.89
C HIS A 88 -0.77 1.80 8.79
N PHE A 89 -1.01 1.58 10.07
CA PHE A 89 -1.26 2.66 11.03
C PHE A 89 -0.06 3.60 11.13
N LEU A 90 1.15 3.07 11.35
CA LEU A 90 2.37 3.88 11.40
C LEU A 90 2.61 4.63 10.08
N PHE A 91 2.51 3.94 8.94
CA PHE A 91 2.72 4.56 7.63
C PHE A 91 1.75 5.72 7.39
N THR A 92 0.47 5.51 7.71
CA THR A 92 -0.57 6.54 7.61
C THR A 92 -0.25 7.73 8.51
N LEU A 93 0.12 7.50 9.78
CA LEU A 93 0.44 8.59 10.71
C LEU A 93 1.62 9.45 10.24
N ILE A 94 2.67 8.84 9.68
CA ILE A 94 3.83 9.58 9.18
C ILE A 94 3.45 10.45 7.97
N LEU A 95 2.63 9.92 7.06
CA LEU A 95 2.21 10.64 5.85
C LEU A 95 1.06 11.64 6.09
N LEU A 96 0.36 11.51 7.21
CA LEU A 96 -0.86 12.27 7.51
C LEU A 96 -0.70 13.80 7.35
N PRO A 97 0.40 14.43 7.82
CA PRO A 97 0.58 15.87 7.64
C PRO A 97 0.61 16.29 6.16
N LYS A 98 1.25 15.51 5.28
CA LYS A 98 1.30 15.78 3.84
C LYS A 98 -0.05 15.56 3.17
N ILE A 99 -0.77 14.50 3.58
CA ILE A 99 -2.11 14.17 3.07
C ILE A 99 -3.11 15.29 3.41
N ILE A 100 -3.11 15.79 4.65
CA ILE A 100 -3.99 16.90 5.09
C ILE A 100 -3.74 18.16 4.25
N ASN A 101 -2.50 18.42 3.87
CA ASN A 101 -2.11 19.55 3.03
C ASN A 101 -2.29 19.31 1.52
N SER A 102 -2.94 18.22 1.10
CA SER A 102 -3.13 17.84 -0.32
C SER A 102 -4.60 17.74 -0.77
N PRO A 103 -5.51 18.68 -0.40
CA PRO A 103 -6.92 18.56 -0.76
C PRO A 103 -7.15 18.60 -2.29
N PRO A 104 -8.10 17.83 -2.84
CA PRO A 104 -8.90 16.80 -2.16
C PRO A 104 -8.06 15.54 -1.87
N ALA A 105 -8.11 15.06 -0.62
CA ALA A 105 -7.34 13.90 -0.17
C ALA A 105 -8.23 12.80 0.44
N ARG A 106 -7.84 11.53 0.28
CA ARG A 106 -8.55 10.37 0.83
C ARG A 106 -7.60 9.28 1.31
N ILE A 107 -7.93 8.67 2.45
CA ILE A 107 -7.32 7.44 2.93
C ILE A 107 -8.35 6.31 2.79
N VAL A 108 -7.95 5.22 2.15
CA VAL A 108 -8.76 4.02 1.94
C VAL A 108 -8.10 2.84 2.64
N ASN A 109 -8.78 2.26 3.62
CA ASN A 109 -8.35 1.03 4.27
C ASN A 109 -9.09 -0.15 3.65
N VAL A 110 -8.36 -1.07 3.01
CA VAL A 110 -8.95 -2.28 2.43
C VAL A 110 -9.03 -3.35 3.51
N SER A 111 -10.25 -3.78 3.83
CA SER A 111 -10.53 -4.88 4.75
C SER A 111 -11.07 -6.08 3.98
N SER A 112 -11.19 -7.23 4.64
CA SER A 112 -11.78 -8.46 4.10
C SER A 112 -13.10 -8.78 4.79
N VAL A 113 -14.07 -9.36 4.08
CA VAL A 113 -15.36 -9.81 4.67
C VAL A 113 -15.16 -10.71 5.90
N ALA A 114 -14.02 -11.40 6.00
CA ALA A 114 -13.64 -12.19 7.16
C ALA A 114 -13.69 -11.39 8.49
N HIS A 115 -13.53 -10.06 8.48
CA HIS A 115 -13.63 -9.22 9.68
C HIS A 115 -15.06 -9.10 10.24
N SER A 116 -16.07 -9.33 9.40
CA SER A 116 -17.50 -9.23 9.77
C SER A 116 -18.19 -10.59 9.84
N CYS A 117 -17.55 -11.65 9.33
CA CYS A 117 -18.10 -13.00 9.38
C CYS A 117 -18.06 -13.54 10.81
N LYS A 118 -19.24 -13.78 11.40
CA LYS A 118 -19.37 -14.56 12.63
C LYS A 118 -18.94 -16.00 12.32
N TYR A 119 -17.88 -16.47 12.96
CA TYR A 119 -17.28 -17.77 12.67
C TYR A 119 -18.25 -18.94 12.92
N THR A 120 -18.76 -19.56 11.84
CA THR A 120 -19.00 -21.01 11.80
C THR A 120 -17.85 -21.61 10.99
N LEU A 121 -16.76 -21.96 11.66
CA LEU A 121 -15.58 -22.52 11.02
C LEU A 121 -15.89 -23.93 10.49
N ARG A 122 -16.15 -24.04 9.19
CA ARG A 122 -15.97 -25.28 8.43
C ARG A 122 -14.85 -25.01 7.43
N GLY A 123 -13.66 -25.48 7.78
CA GLY A 123 -12.40 -25.04 7.19
C GLY A 123 -12.33 -25.17 5.66
N LYS A 124 -11.93 -24.08 5.00
CA LYS A 124 -11.19 -24.11 3.74
C LYS A 124 -10.22 -22.92 3.71
N TYR A 125 -8.98 -23.23 3.37
CA TYR A 125 -7.88 -22.28 3.17
C TYR A 125 -8.19 -21.35 1.99
N LEU A 126 -8.08 -20.03 2.19
CA LEU A 126 -8.08 -19.03 1.14
C LEU A 126 -6.65 -18.52 0.98
N SER A 127 -6.05 -18.75 -0.19
CA SER A 127 -4.69 -18.31 -0.52
C SER A 127 -4.69 -16.90 -1.13
N SER A 128 -3.86 -16.03 -0.56
CA SER A 128 -3.19 -14.85 -1.13
C SER A 128 -3.98 -13.86 -2.00
N ILE A 129 -4.04 -12.60 -1.53
CA ILE A 129 -4.42 -11.42 -2.32
C ILE A 129 -3.13 -10.65 -2.64
N ASP A 130 -2.79 -10.53 -3.93
CA ASP A 130 -1.68 -9.68 -4.38
C ASP A 130 -2.04 -8.19 -4.25
N CYS A 131 -1.10 -7.39 -3.77
CA CYS A 131 -1.32 -6.00 -3.38
C CYS A 131 -0.88 -4.99 -4.46
N PHE A 132 -1.79 -4.08 -4.85
CA PHE A 132 -1.52 -2.94 -5.72
C PHE A 132 -1.75 -1.62 -4.97
N ILE A 133 -0.77 -0.69 -5.04
CA ILE A 133 -0.92 0.71 -4.63
C ILE A 133 -0.74 1.59 -5.86
N ILE A 134 -1.84 2.12 -6.41
CA ILE A 134 -1.82 2.99 -7.59
C ILE A 134 -1.47 4.42 -7.16
N LYS A 135 -0.39 4.98 -7.73
CA LYS A 135 -0.06 6.40 -7.69
C LYS A 135 -0.81 7.05 -8.85
N THR A 136 -1.73 7.99 -8.58
CA THR A 136 -2.29 8.86 -9.63
C THR A 136 -1.76 10.27 -9.41
N ARG A 137 -0.80 10.69 -10.23
CA ARG A 137 -0.41 12.09 -10.37
C ARG A 137 -1.51 12.79 -11.16
N LEU A 138 -2.44 13.46 -10.48
CA LEU A 138 -3.41 14.33 -11.15
C LEU A 138 -2.63 15.55 -11.66
N GLN A 139 -2.42 15.64 -12.97
CA GLN A 139 -2.00 16.91 -13.56
C GLN A 139 -3.16 17.91 -13.36
N SER A 140 -2.85 19.06 -12.77
CA SER A 140 -3.79 20.18 -12.67
C SER A 140 -4.29 20.54 -14.06
N ILE A 141 -5.60 20.41 -14.27
CA ILE A 141 -6.27 20.97 -15.46
C ILE A 141 -6.23 22.49 -15.26
N SER A 142 -5.24 23.15 -15.86
CA SER A 142 -5.26 24.60 -16.03
C SER A 142 -6.43 24.94 -16.94
N THR A 143 -7.38 25.71 -16.39
CA THR A 143 -8.52 26.28 -17.12
C THR A 143 -8.06 27.48 -17.92
#